data_AF-A0A497ESC2-F1
#
_entry.id   AF-A0A497ESC2-F1
#
_cell.length_a   1.000
_cell.length_b   1.000
_cell.length_c   1.000
_cell.angle_alpha   90.00
_cell.angle_beta   90.00
_cell.angle_gamma   90.00
#
_symmetry.space_group_name_H-M   'P 1'
#
loop_
_entity.id
_entity.type
_entity.pdbx_description
1 polymer ?
#
loop_
_entity_poly.entity_id
_entity_poly.type
_entity_poly.pdbx_seq_one_letter_code
_entity_poly.pdbx_strand_id
1 'polypeptide(L)'
;AIIVDDLVSTGGTIANAAKILKSYGARKVYAGFVHALLVSGAFKKMIDSGVDEVVATDTIQSAVSVVSAAPVIAKVIPSIMS
;
A
#
# COMPACT_ATOMS: atom_id res chain seq x y z
N ALA A 1 11.38 4.72 7.34
CA ALA A 1 11.15 3.28 7.06
C ALA A 1 10.08 3.17 5.99
N ILE A 2 10.14 2.11 5.18
CA ILE A 2 9.17 1.82 4.14
C ILE A 2 8.70 0.39 4.37
N ILE A 3 7.39 0.21 4.50
CA ILE A 3 6.73 -1.09 4.55
C ILE A 3 6.18 -1.36 3.16
N VAL A 4 6.45 -2.53 2.60
CA VAL A 4 5.92 -2.94 1.29
C VAL A 4 5.23 -4.27 1.48
N ASP A 5 4.05 -4.40 0.88
CA ASP A 5 3.31 -5.66 0.81
C ASP A 5 2.60 -5.75 -0.55
N ASP A 6 2.11 -6.92 -0.92
CA ASP A 6 1.35 -7.08 -2.16
C ASP A 6 -0.05 -6.47 -2.04
N LEU A 7 -0.74 -6.71 -0.92
CA LEU A 7 -2.13 -6.34 -0.68
C LEU A 7 -2.35 -5.82 0.75
N VAL A 8 -3.26 -4.85 0.88
CA VAL A 8 -3.80 -4.46 2.18
C VAL A 8 -5.33 -4.57 2.22
N SER A 9 -5.83 -5.39 3.15
CA SER A 9 -7.26 -5.54 3.45
C SER A 9 -7.66 -4.73 4.68
N THR A 10 -7.46 -5.26 5.90
CA THR A 10 -7.91 -4.62 7.15
C THR A 10 -6.87 -3.67 7.80
N GLY A 11 -5.66 -3.60 7.24
CA GLY A 11 -4.56 -2.73 7.70
C GLY A 11 -3.90 -3.14 9.03
N GLY A 12 -4.29 -4.25 9.66
CA GLY A 12 -3.81 -4.65 10.99
C GLY A 12 -2.30 -4.94 11.05
N THR A 13 -1.78 -5.72 10.10
CA THR A 13 -0.35 -6.05 10.01
C THR A 13 0.51 -4.79 9.88
N ILE A 14 0.09 -3.90 8.98
CA ILE A 14 0.81 -2.65 8.68
C ILE A 14 0.75 -1.68 9.86
N ALA A 15 -0.40 -1.58 10.52
CA ALA A 15 -0.55 -0.80 11.75
C ALA A 15 0.40 -1.27 12.86
N ASN A 16 0.52 -2.58 13.07
CA ASN A 16 1.45 -3.13 14.07
C ASN A 16 2.91 -2.87 13.68
N ALA A 17 3.27 -3.09 12.41
CA ALA A 17 4.61 -2.81 11.91
C ALA A 17 4.98 -1.32 12.04
N ALA A 18 4.05 -0.42 11.73
CA ALA A 18 4.26 1.03 11.87
C ALA A 18 4.52 1.43 13.34
N LYS A 19 3.75 0.89 14.29
CA LYS A 19 3.97 1.13 15.73
C LYS A 19 5.35 0.69 16.18
N ILE A 20 5.78 -0.50 15.76
CA ILE A 20 7.12 -1.03 16.04
C ILE A 20 8.17 -0.08 15.44
N LEU A 21 8.08 0.24 14.16
CA LEU A 21 9.07 1.14 13.52
C LEU A 21 9.17 2.50 14.22
N LYS A 22 8.03 3.09 14.62
CA LYS A 22 8.02 4.34 15.40
C LYS A 22 8.66 4.16 16.77
N SER A 23 8.42 3.05 17.48
CA SER A 23 9.06 2.78 18.79
C SER A 23 10.58 2.62 18.70
N TYR A 24 11.10 2.18 17.54
CA TYR A 24 12.54 2.14 17.24
C TYR A 24 13.09 3.48 16.71
N GLY A 25 12.32 4.57 16.77
CA GLY A 25 12.79 5.92 16.41
C GLY A 25 12.69 6.26 14.93
N ALA A 26 11.90 5.52 14.13
CA ALA A 26 11.67 5.90 12.73
C ALA A 26 10.99 7.28 12.65
N ARG A 27 11.66 8.26 12.03
CA ARG A 27 11.09 9.61 11.84
C ARG A 27 9.82 9.58 10.98
N LYS A 28 9.88 8.86 9.85
CA LYS A 28 8.75 8.64 8.94
C LYS A 28 8.59 7.16 8.59
N VAL A 29 7.36 6.73 8.37
CA VAL A 29 6.94 5.39 7.95
C VAL A 29 6.01 5.54 6.74
N TYR A 30 6.40 4.95 5.63
CA TYR A 30 5.60 4.88 4.40
C TYR A 30 5.10 3.46 4.21
N ALA A 31 3.91 3.28 3.64
CA ALA A 31 3.36 1.97 3.31
C ALA A 31 2.99 1.89 1.82
N GLY A 32 3.53 0.92 1.10
CA GLY A 32 3.34 0.72 -0.33
C GLY A 32 2.67 -0.60 -0.65
N PHE A 33 1.66 -0.60 -1.54
CA PHE A 33 0.92 -1.80 -1.93
C PHE A 33 0.71 -1.90 -3.44
N VAL A 34 0.62 -3.13 -3.96
CA VAL A 34 0.03 -3.32 -5.29
C VAL A 34 -1.48 -3.15 -5.17
N HIS A 35 -2.14 -3.95 -4.34
CA HIS A 35 -3.59 -4.01 -4.21
C HIS A 35 -4.09 -3.37 -2.91
N ALA A 36 -4.68 -2.17 -2.99
CA ALA A 36 -5.22 -1.48 -1.82
C ALA A 36 -6.75 -1.69 -1.68
N LEU A 37 -7.15 -2.77 -1.01
CA LEU A 37 -8.57 -3.08 -0.77
C LEU A 37 -9.18 -2.20 0.35
N LEU A 38 -8.39 -1.88 1.38
CA LEU A 38 -8.67 -0.88 2.42
C LEU A 38 -10.05 -0.99 3.13
N VAL A 39 -10.50 -2.20 3.43
CA VAL A 39 -11.79 -2.44 4.12
C VAL A 39 -11.74 -2.07 5.60
N SER A 40 -12.93 -1.90 6.20
CA SER A 40 -13.09 -1.76 7.66
C SER A 40 -12.23 -0.64 8.27
N GLY A 41 -12.13 0.50 7.58
CA GLY A 41 -11.37 1.66 8.05
C GLY A 41 -9.85 1.47 8.06
N ALA A 42 -9.31 0.54 7.26
CA ALA A 42 -7.88 0.21 7.23
C ALA A 42 -6.97 1.43 7.04
N PHE A 43 -7.32 2.34 6.13
CA PHE A 43 -6.55 3.57 5.89
C PHE A 43 -6.37 4.37 7.19
N LYS A 44 -7.48 4.71 7.86
CA LYS A 44 -7.43 5.45 9.13
C LYS A 44 -6.63 4.69 10.19
N LYS A 45 -6.84 3.37 10.31
CA LYS A 45 -6.12 2.52 11.27
C LYS A 45 -4.60 2.58 11.07
N MET A 46 -4.13 2.58 9.82
CA MET A 46 -2.69 2.69 9.50
C MET A 46 -2.15 4.07 9.86
N ILE A 47 -2.85 5.15 9.49
CA ILE A 47 -2.46 6.54 9.82
C ILE A 47 -2.39 6.72 11.34
N ASP A 48 -3.44 6.33 12.07
CA ASP A 48 -3.50 6.41 13.54
C ASP A 48 -2.38 5.58 14.22
N SER A 49 -1.83 4.58 13.53
CA SER A 49 -0.76 3.71 14.02
C SER A 49 0.65 4.20 13.66
N GLY A 50 0.76 5.37 13.04
CA GLY A 50 2.02 6.01 12.72
C GLY A 50 2.51 5.81 11.30
N VAL A 51 1.66 5.39 10.36
CA VAL A 51 1.96 5.51 8.94
C VAL A 51 1.78 6.96 8.52
N ASP A 52 2.81 7.56 7.92
CA ASP A 52 2.78 8.95 7.47
C ASP A 52 2.14 9.07 6.08
N GLU A 53 2.31 8.07 5.21
CA GLU A 53 1.74 8.07 3.87
C GLU A 53 1.52 6.64 3.36
N VAL A 54 0.41 6.44 2.65
CA VAL A 54 0.03 5.18 2.02
C VAL A 54 0.01 5.40 0.51
N VAL A 55 0.72 4.55 -0.22
CA VAL A 55 0.83 4.57 -1.68
C VAL A 55 0.38 3.23 -2.22
N ALA A 56 -0.43 3.25 -3.26
CA ALA A 56 -0.82 2.02 -3.94
C ALA A 56 -0.89 2.20 -5.45
N THR A 57 -0.98 1.07 -6.15
CA THR A 57 -1.33 1.09 -7.56
C THR A 57 -2.84 1.31 -7.77
N ASP A 58 -3.24 1.54 -9.01
CA ASP A 58 -4.64 1.59 -9.47
C ASP A 58 -5.25 0.22 -9.79
N THR A 59 -4.58 -0.89 -9.43
CA THR A 59 -5.17 -2.25 -9.59
C THR A 59 -6.49 -2.43 -8.83
N ILE A 60 -6.67 -1.68 -7.74
CA ILE A 60 -7.96 -1.43 -7.10
C ILE A 60 -8.04 0.09 -6.89
N GLN A 61 -9.02 0.74 -7.52
CA GLN A 61 -9.16 2.19 -7.47
C GLN A 61 -9.45 2.67 -6.04
N SER A 62 -8.63 3.61 -5.55
CA SER A 62 -8.80 4.22 -4.23
C SER A 62 -8.19 5.63 -4.19
N ALA A 63 -8.35 6.34 -3.07
CA ALA A 63 -7.73 7.65 -2.86
C ALA A 63 -6.19 7.60 -2.76
N VAL A 64 -5.60 6.42 -2.58
CA VAL A 64 -4.13 6.23 -2.47
C VAL A 64 -3.51 5.62 -3.74
N SER A 65 -4.32 5.41 -4.77
CA SER A 65 -3.90 4.88 -6.08
C SER A 65 -3.19 5.96 -6.89
N VAL A 66 -1.92 6.19 -6.58
CA VAL A 66 -1.08 7.23 -7.21
C VAL A 66 -0.10 6.69 -8.26
N VAL A 67 -0.04 5.36 -8.43
CA VAL A 67 0.78 4.69 -9.43
C VAL A 67 -0.11 3.87 -10.36
N SER A 68 0.04 4.02 -11.68
CA SER A 68 -0.72 3.18 -12.61
C SER A 68 -0.01 1.85 -12.89
N ALA A 69 -0.74 0.73 -12.79
CA ALA A 69 -0.30 -0.59 -13.21
C ALA A 69 -0.53 -0.82 -14.72
N ALA A 70 -1.33 0.02 -15.38
CA ALA A 70 -1.68 -0.14 -16.79
C ALA A 70 -0.46 -0.24 -17.73
N PRO A 71 0.59 0.59 -17.63
CA PRO A 71 1.72 0.52 -18.56
C PRO A 71 2.47 -0.81 -18.52
N VAL A 72 2.64 -1.39 -17.33
CA VAL A 72 3.37 -2.67 -17.18
C VAL A 72 2.55 -3.85 -17.66
N ILE A 73 1.23 -3.83 -17.45
CA ILE A 73 0.32 -4.86 -17.95
C ILE A 73 0.23 -4.78 -19.48
N ALA A 74 0.00 -3.58 -20.03
CA ALA A 74 -0.13 -3.35 -21.47
C ALA A 74 1.10 -3.85 -22.25
N LYS A 75 2.30 -3.75 -21.67
CA LYS A 75 3.54 -4.23 -22.28
C LYS A 75 3.55 -5.75 -22.52
N VAL A 76 2.84 -6.53 -21.72
CA VAL A 76 2.87 -8.01 -21.77
C VAL A 76 1.76 -8.56 -22.66
N ILE A 77 0.66 -7.83 -22.86
CA ILE A 77 -0.49 -8.26 -23.67
C ILE A 77 -0.09 -8.83 -25.05
N PRO A 78 0.78 -8.19 -25.85
CA PRO A 78 1.15 -8.71 -27.17
C PRO A 78 1.78 -10.11 -27.13
N SER A 79 2.57 -10.42 -26.09
CA SER A 79 3.22 -11.73 -25.93
C SER A 79 2.26 -12.86 -25.53
N ILE A 80 1.08 -12.52 -25.01
CA ILE A 80 0.03 -13.50 -24.65
C ILE A 80 -0.91 -13.74 -25.84
N MET A 81 -1.06 -12.75 -26.72
CA MET A 81 -1.97 -12.80 -27.86
C MET A 81 -1.34 -13.39 -29.14
N SER A 82 -0.04 -13.67 -29.13
CA SER A 82 0.71 -14.35 -30.20
C SER A 82 0.76 -15.85 -29.98
#